data_AF-A0A7S1ZBC1-F1
#
_entry.id   AF-A0A7S1ZBC1-F1
#
_cell.length_a   1.000
_cell.length_b   1.000
_cell.length_c   1.000
_cell.angle_alpha   90.00
_cell.angle_beta   90.00
_cell.angle_gamma   90.00
#
_symmetry.space_group_name_H-M   'P 1'
#
loop_
_entity.id
_entity.type
_entity.pdbx_description
1 polymer ?
#
loop_
_entity_poly.entity_id
_entity_poly.type
_entity_poly.pdbx_seq_one_letter_code
_entity_poly.pdbx_strand_id
1 'polypeptide(L)'
;RGASIRELPEGGGGGGGGDPTAALKAVDLLERYAPDRHTAKARTGALAKLLTWQLERPLGGGEALCHQSDYVTMTLIGGPKKCGAGGGAGGNGGNGNGNGRSVSSDWHNCLKLGYDVRELTWPSWLLSCLEEGAGMSDPLSRLPSRVVSPGEPIGSLHPRYCAQYGVPETCVLVGGTTDSNAAFFAAAEGRWEKGTAVTSLGSTLAIKMLSGGYVEDAERGVYSHRFP
;
A
#
# COMPACT_ATOMS: atom_id res chain seq x y z
N ARG A 1 -9.80 27.30 27.25
CA ARG A 1 -11.20 27.72 26.95
C ARG A 1 -11.64 26.92 25.74
N GLY A 2 -12.61 26.02 25.91
CA GLY A 2 -13.04 25.08 24.88
C GLY A 2 -13.79 25.75 23.72
N ALA A 3 -13.60 25.20 22.54
CA ALA A 3 -14.47 25.36 21.37
C ALA A 3 -14.63 23.93 20.82
N SER A 4 -15.68 23.20 21.21
CA SER A 4 -17.00 23.16 20.57
C SER A 4 -16.87 22.84 19.07
N ILE A 5 -17.03 21.55 18.78
CA ILE A 5 -17.33 20.99 17.47
C ILE A 5 -18.61 21.66 16.98
N ARG A 6 -18.51 22.43 15.90
CA ARG A 6 -19.67 22.92 15.15
C ARG A 6 -19.86 22.08 13.90
N GLU A 7 -21.12 21.77 13.68
CA GLU A 7 -21.72 20.92 12.66
C GLU A 7 -21.26 21.28 11.23
N LEU A 8 -21.12 20.24 10.40
CA LEU A 8 -20.90 20.36 8.96
C LEU A 8 -22.22 20.80 8.28
N PRO A 9 -22.20 21.80 7.38
CA PRO A 9 -23.37 22.11 6.57
C PRO A 9 -23.52 21.13 5.39
N GLU A 10 -24.76 20.77 5.12
CA GLU A 10 -25.18 19.97 3.97
C GLU A 10 -25.01 20.72 2.64
N GLY A 11 -24.62 19.98 1.60
CA GLY A 11 -25.10 20.16 0.22
C GLY A 11 -24.51 21.30 -0.61
N GLY A 12 -23.52 20.97 -1.45
CA GLY A 12 -23.10 21.79 -2.59
C GLY A 12 -22.27 20.98 -3.58
N GLY A 13 -22.88 20.56 -4.68
CA GLY A 13 -22.35 19.58 -5.63
C GLY A 13 -21.09 20.01 -6.39
N GLY A 14 -20.14 19.07 -6.46
CA GLY A 14 -18.99 19.04 -7.36
C GLY A 14 -18.46 17.61 -7.43
N GLY A 15 -18.53 16.98 -8.61
CA GLY A 15 -18.35 15.54 -8.80
C GLY A 15 -17.01 14.99 -8.35
N GLY A 16 -17.05 13.87 -7.62
CA GLY A 16 -15.88 13.13 -7.14
C GLY A 16 -16.03 12.46 -5.77
N GLY A 17 -17.21 12.49 -5.15
CA GLY A 17 -17.46 11.86 -3.85
C GLY A 17 -18.04 10.46 -4.01
N GLY A 18 -17.33 9.45 -3.51
CA GLY A 18 -17.84 8.08 -3.37
C GLY A 18 -19.12 8.00 -2.51
N ASP A 19 -19.85 6.89 -2.60
CA ASP A 19 -21.06 6.68 -1.80
C ASP A 19 -20.66 6.62 -0.31
N PRO A 20 -21.09 7.60 0.53
CA PRO A 20 -20.75 7.59 1.96
C PRO A 20 -21.17 6.29 2.65
N THR A 21 -22.18 5.60 2.12
CA THR A 21 -22.64 4.29 2.59
C THR A 21 -21.58 3.21 2.41
N ALA A 22 -20.83 3.22 1.29
CA ALA A 22 -19.79 2.23 1.02
C ALA A 22 -18.60 2.42 1.96
N ALA A 23 -18.18 3.66 2.20
CA ALA A 23 -17.11 3.97 3.15
C ALA A 23 -17.47 3.55 4.59
N LEU A 24 -18.71 3.77 5.02
CA LEU A 24 -19.19 3.32 6.34
C LEU A 24 -19.20 1.78 6.45
N LYS A 25 -19.73 1.08 5.43
CA LYS A 25 -19.69 -0.38 5.36
C LYS A 25 -18.27 -0.92 5.38
N ALA A 26 -17.33 -0.27 4.69
CA ALA A 26 -15.92 -0.65 4.71
C ALA A 26 -15.33 -0.57 6.13
N VAL A 27 -15.68 0.48 6.90
CA VAL A 27 -15.28 0.60 8.30
C VAL A 27 -15.89 -0.51 9.15
N ASP A 28 -17.17 -0.83 8.95
CA ASP A 28 -17.83 -1.93 9.69
C ASP A 28 -17.18 -3.30 9.41
N LEU A 29 -16.75 -3.54 8.16
CA LEU A 29 -16.00 -4.75 7.79
C LEU A 29 -14.64 -4.78 8.48
N LEU A 30 -13.91 -3.67 8.52
CA LEU A 30 -12.64 -3.58 9.24
C LEU A 30 -12.80 -3.89 10.72
N GLU A 31 -13.86 -3.37 11.35
CA GLU A 31 -14.12 -3.65 12.77
C GLU A 31 -14.46 -5.12 13.02
N ARG A 32 -15.17 -5.77 12.09
CA ARG A 32 -15.59 -7.17 12.21
C ARG A 32 -14.45 -8.16 11.96
N TYR A 33 -13.61 -7.92 10.96
CA TYR A 33 -12.65 -8.93 10.48
C TYR A 33 -11.21 -8.66 10.91
N ALA A 34 -10.78 -7.39 10.99
CA ALA A 34 -9.40 -7.10 11.37
C ALA A 34 -9.18 -7.38 12.87
N PRO A 35 -8.02 -7.93 13.27
CA PRO A 35 -7.71 -8.15 14.68
C PRO A 35 -7.85 -6.87 15.51
N ASP A 36 -8.08 -7.05 16.82
CA ASP A 36 -8.17 -5.93 17.73
C ASP A 36 -6.91 -5.06 17.68
N ARG A 37 -7.12 -3.75 17.63
CA ARG A 37 -6.06 -2.72 17.57
C ARG A 37 -5.10 -2.84 16.38
N HIS A 38 -5.48 -3.56 15.33
CA HIS A 38 -4.66 -3.73 14.13
C HIS A 38 -4.56 -2.44 13.30
N THR A 39 -3.38 -2.15 12.74
CA THR A 39 -3.09 -0.92 11.96
C THR A 39 -3.95 -0.77 10.70
N ALA A 40 -4.46 -1.89 10.16
CA ALA A 40 -5.36 -1.88 9.01
C ALA A 40 -6.74 -1.27 9.31
N LYS A 41 -7.14 -1.11 10.59
CA LYS A 41 -8.39 -0.44 11.00
C LYS A 41 -8.37 1.09 10.74
N ALA A 42 -7.26 1.65 10.26
CA ALA A 42 -7.19 3.05 9.88
C ALA A 42 -8.16 3.40 8.74
N ARG A 43 -9.12 4.31 8.98
CA ARG A 43 -10.14 4.75 8.00
C ARG A 43 -9.58 5.30 6.69
N THR A 44 -8.36 5.83 6.73
CA THR A 44 -7.64 6.37 5.55
C THR A 44 -6.61 5.39 4.98
N GLY A 45 -6.52 4.18 5.55
CA GLY A 45 -5.60 3.11 5.17
C GLY A 45 -5.91 2.52 3.80
N ALA A 46 -4.96 1.75 3.27
CA ALA A 46 -5.10 1.13 1.95
C ALA A 46 -6.24 0.11 1.91
N LEU A 47 -6.43 -0.67 2.98
CA LEU A 47 -7.51 -1.65 3.07
C LEU A 47 -8.90 -0.99 3.08
N ALA A 48 -9.08 0.09 3.85
CA ALA A 48 -10.33 0.85 3.87
C ALA A 48 -10.72 1.35 2.46
N LYS A 49 -9.73 1.84 1.69
CA LYS A 49 -9.93 2.29 0.30
C LYS A 49 -10.28 1.14 -0.62
N LEU A 50 -9.57 0.00 -0.53
CA LEU A 50 -9.86 -1.19 -1.32
C LEU A 50 -11.30 -1.69 -1.11
N LEU A 51 -11.70 -1.80 0.15
CA LEU A 51 -13.05 -2.21 0.54
C LEU A 51 -14.09 -1.21 0.02
N THR A 52 -13.84 0.09 0.18
CA THR A 52 -14.74 1.13 -0.33
C THR A 52 -14.91 1.01 -1.85
N TRP A 53 -13.81 0.89 -2.60
CA TRP A 53 -13.88 0.71 -4.06
C TRP A 53 -14.64 -0.55 -4.46
N GLN A 54 -14.37 -1.68 -3.81
CA GLN A 54 -15.08 -2.93 -4.08
C GLN A 54 -16.59 -2.81 -3.82
N LEU A 55 -16.99 -2.12 -2.75
CA LEU A 55 -18.38 -1.94 -2.36
C LEU A 55 -19.14 -0.92 -3.24
N GLU A 56 -18.44 0.08 -3.76
CA GLU A 56 -18.99 1.05 -4.72
C GLU A 56 -19.15 0.45 -6.11
N ARG A 57 -18.11 -0.25 -6.57
CA ARG A 57 -18.07 -0.90 -7.88
C ARG A 57 -17.12 -2.10 -7.82
N PRO A 58 -17.65 -3.34 -7.87
CA PRO A 58 -16.83 -4.54 -7.84
C PRO A 58 -15.68 -4.49 -8.84
N LEU A 59 -14.48 -4.80 -8.37
CA LEU A 59 -13.26 -4.77 -9.18
C LEU A 59 -13.34 -5.84 -10.29
N GLY A 60 -13.07 -5.42 -11.52
CA GLY A 60 -13.06 -6.31 -12.68
C GLY A 60 -11.78 -7.15 -12.77
N GLY A 61 -11.79 -8.23 -13.56
CA GLY A 61 -10.67 -9.19 -13.66
C GLY A 61 -9.28 -8.60 -13.94
N GLY A 62 -9.19 -7.45 -14.61
CA GLY A 62 -7.92 -6.75 -14.90
C GLY A 62 -7.48 -5.67 -13.90
N GLU A 63 -8.22 -5.48 -12.79
CA GLU A 63 -7.95 -4.43 -11.80
C GLU A 63 -7.32 -5.01 -10.54
N ALA A 64 -6.07 -4.61 -10.23
CA ALA A 64 -5.41 -4.98 -8.98
C ALA A 64 -5.01 -3.72 -8.23
N LEU A 65 -5.05 -3.77 -6.90
CA LEU A 65 -4.57 -2.69 -6.06
C LEU A 65 -3.05 -2.54 -6.22
N CYS A 66 -2.63 -1.29 -6.29
CA CYS A 66 -1.25 -0.90 -6.49
C CYS A 66 -1.00 0.38 -5.69
N HIS A 67 0.02 0.40 -4.84
CA HIS A 67 0.43 1.62 -4.14
C HIS A 67 1.15 2.55 -5.13
N GLN A 68 1.34 3.81 -4.71
CA GLN A 68 1.98 4.80 -5.57
C GLN A 68 3.39 4.39 -6.02
N SER A 69 4.22 3.92 -5.08
CA SER A 69 5.58 3.42 -5.35
C SER A 69 5.59 2.22 -6.30
N ASP A 70 4.64 1.30 -6.09
CA ASP A 70 4.45 0.12 -6.93
C ASP A 70 4.17 0.52 -8.38
N TYR A 71 3.24 1.48 -8.58
CA TYR A 71 2.83 1.92 -9.91
C TYR A 71 3.99 2.56 -10.69
N VAL A 72 4.79 3.39 -10.01
CA VAL A 72 5.99 3.99 -10.60
C VAL A 72 6.98 2.90 -11.02
N THR A 73 7.28 1.98 -10.10
CA THR A 73 8.23 0.88 -10.34
C THR A 73 7.80 -0.01 -11.51
N MET A 74 6.53 -0.40 -11.53
CA MET A 74 5.97 -1.22 -12.61
C MET A 74 5.93 -0.48 -13.96
N THR A 75 5.75 0.85 -13.95
CA THR A 75 5.82 1.66 -15.18
C THR A 75 7.24 1.76 -15.72
N LEU A 76 8.25 1.80 -14.83
CA LEU A 76 9.67 1.83 -15.20
C LEU A 76 10.14 0.48 -15.74
N ILE A 77 9.61 -0.63 -15.21
CA ILE A 77 9.91 -1.98 -15.70
C ILE A 77 9.16 -2.27 -17.02
N GLY A 78 7.88 -1.89 -17.11
CA GLY A 78 7.01 -2.27 -18.24
C GLY A 78 7.17 -1.43 -19.52
N GLY A 79 7.85 -0.28 -19.48
CA GLY A 79 8.06 0.55 -20.67
C GLY A 79 6.80 1.30 -21.14
N PRO A 80 6.67 1.60 -22.46
CA PRO A 80 5.54 2.21 -23.12
C PRO A 80 4.18 1.91 -22.58
N LYS A 81 3.26 2.87 -22.53
CA LYS A 81 1.92 2.51 -23.02
C LYS A 81 1.79 3.04 -24.44
N LYS A 82 1.31 2.21 -25.37
CA LYS A 82 0.83 2.73 -26.66
C LYS A 82 -0.41 3.57 -26.37
N CYS A 83 -0.44 4.82 -26.85
CA CYS A 83 -1.64 5.67 -26.74
C CYS A 83 -2.85 4.93 -27.35
N GLY A 84 -3.93 4.78 -26.57
CA GLY A 84 -5.16 4.11 -27.01
C GLY A 84 -5.34 2.66 -26.56
N ALA A 85 -4.34 2.02 -25.92
CA ALA A 85 -4.54 0.72 -25.29
C ALA A 85 -5.11 0.91 -23.87
N GLY A 86 -6.40 0.65 -23.70
CA GLY A 86 -7.13 0.68 -22.41
C GLY A 86 -6.72 -0.43 -21.41
N GLY A 87 -5.43 -0.75 -21.32
CA GLY A 87 -4.88 -1.74 -20.39
C GLY A 87 -3.78 -1.08 -19.55
N GLY A 88 -3.96 -1.03 -18.24
CA GLY A 88 -3.02 -0.32 -17.37
C GLY A 88 -1.69 -1.07 -17.11
N ALA A 89 -0.83 -0.46 -16.30
CA ALA A 89 0.52 -0.88 -15.93
C ALA A 89 0.62 -2.36 -15.50
N GLY A 90 1.13 -3.20 -16.40
CA GLY A 90 1.33 -4.63 -16.16
C GLY A 90 1.92 -5.27 -17.40
N GLY A 91 3.11 -4.83 -17.82
CA GLY A 91 3.86 -5.46 -18.89
C GLY A 91 5.06 -6.15 -18.28
N ASN A 92 4.91 -7.40 -17.85
CA ASN A 92 6.07 -8.26 -17.66
C ASN A 92 6.50 -8.72 -19.05
N GLY A 93 7.77 -8.54 -19.41
CA GLY A 93 8.35 -8.98 -20.70
C GLY A 93 8.46 -10.50 -20.84
N GLY A 94 7.45 -11.25 -20.40
CA GLY A 94 7.36 -12.69 -20.46
C GLY A 94 6.20 -13.11 -21.35
N ASN A 95 6.50 -13.99 -22.29
CA ASN A 95 5.58 -14.69 -23.17
C ASN A 95 4.51 -15.44 -22.31
N GLY A 96 3.39 -14.78 -22.01
CA GLY A 96 2.40 -15.29 -21.07
C GLY A 96 1.00 -14.79 -21.40
N ASN A 97 0.21 -15.69 -21.96
CA ASN A 97 -1.24 -15.56 -22.15
C ASN A 97 -1.92 -15.62 -20.77
N GLY A 98 -2.08 -14.49 -20.08
CA GLY A 98 -2.72 -14.43 -18.77
C GLY A 98 -3.36 -13.07 -18.52
N ASN A 99 -4.68 -13.02 -18.41
CA ASN A 99 -5.50 -11.83 -18.16
C ASN A 99 -5.33 -11.22 -16.74
N GLY A 100 -4.26 -11.53 -16.03
CA GLY A 100 -4.01 -11.10 -14.65
C GLY A 100 -2.90 -10.06 -14.59
N ARG A 101 -3.15 -8.96 -13.89
CA ARG A 101 -2.18 -7.88 -13.72
C ARG A 101 -1.31 -8.14 -12.50
N SER A 102 -0.07 -8.58 -12.72
CA SER A 102 0.87 -8.86 -11.62
C SER A 102 1.43 -7.55 -11.06
N VAL A 103 1.18 -7.29 -9.77
CA VAL A 103 1.69 -6.12 -9.05
C VAL A 103 2.73 -6.59 -8.03
N SER A 104 3.94 -6.04 -8.11
CA SER A 104 4.95 -6.19 -7.07
C SER A 104 4.91 -4.99 -6.12
N SER A 105 5.01 -5.24 -4.82
CA SER A 105 5.06 -4.22 -3.77
C SER A 105 6.08 -4.59 -2.69
N ASP A 106 6.22 -3.75 -1.68
CA ASP A 106 7.06 -3.99 -0.50
C ASP A 106 6.21 -4.03 0.77
N TRP A 107 6.70 -4.70 1.81
CA TRP A 107 5.93 -4.85 3.03
C TRP A 107 5.74 -3.55 3.82
N HIS A 108 6.48 -2.47 3.53
CA HIS A 108 6.19 -1.17 4.16
C HIS A 108 4.90 -0.57 3.61
N ASN A 109 4.70 -0.62 2.30
CA ASN A 109 3.47 -0.17 1.67
C ASN A 109 2.29 -1.09 2.00
N CYS A 110 2.49 -2.41 1.95
CA CYS A 110 1.44 -3.39 2.20
C CYS A 110 0.97 -3.49 3.67
N LEU A 111 1.68 -2.90 4.64
CA LEU A 111 1.29 -2.98 6.06
C LEU A 111 -0.14 -2.48 6.30
N LYS A 112 -0.49 -1.29 5.79
CA LYS A 112 -1.84 -0.70 5.93
C LYS A 112 -2.87 -1.31 4.98
N LEU A 113 -2.47 -2.27 4.15
CA LEU A 113 -3.35 -3.12 3.37
C LEU A 113 -3.73 -4.40 4.14
N GLY A 114 -3.04 -4.69 5.26
CA GLY A 114 -3.30 -5.87 6.09
C GLY A 114 -2.28 -6.98 5.93
N TYR A 115 -1.17 -6.77 5.23
CA TYR A 115 -0.10 -7.77 5.10
C TYR A 115 0.55 -8.05 6.46
N ASP A 116 0.67 -9.32 6.84
CA ASP A 116 1.37 -9.69 8.07
C ASP A 116 2.87 -9.68 7.82
N VAL A 117 3.54 -8.64 8.33
CA VAL A 117 4.98 -8.45 8.15
C VAL A 117 5.83 -9.42 8.98
N ARG A 118 5.25 -10.13 9.96
CA ARG A 118 5.97 -11.14 10.76
C ARG A 118 6.04 -12.45 10.00
N GLU A 119 4.88 -12.90 9.51
CA GLU A 119 4.72 -14.16 8.76
C GLU A 119 4.94 -14.01 7.25
N LEU A 120 5.10 -12.78 6.75
CA LEU A 120 5.29 -12.44 5.34
C LEU A 120 4.21 -13.03 4.44
N THR A 121 2.94 -12.83 4.83
CA THR A 121 1.79 -13.39 4.10
C THR A 121 0.57 -12.46 4.14
N TRP A 122 -0.38 -12.73 3.25
CA TRP A 122 -1.74 -12.21 3.36
C TRP A 122 -2.50 -13.07 4.38
N PRO A 123 -2.87 -12.52 5.56
CA PRO A 123 -3.45 -13.32 6.64
C PRO A 123 -4.89 -13.75 6.32
N SER A 124 -5.33 -14.87 6.89
CA SER A 124 -6.66 -15.43 6.63
C SER A 124 -7.81 -14.46 6.92
N TRP A 125 -7.71 -13.67 7.99
CA TRP A 125 -8.73 -12.66 8.34
C TRP A 125 -8.93 -11.64 7.22
N LEU A 126 -7.85 -11.26 6.52
CA LEU A 126 -7.89 -10.30 5.41
C LEU A 126 -8.59 -10.94 4.21
N LEU A 127 -8.23 -12.19 3.90
CA LEU A 127 -8.83 -12.91 2.78
C LEU A 127 -10.33 -13.12 3.01
N SER A 128 -10.75 -13.55 4.21
CA SER A 128 -12.18 -13.63 4.58
C SER A 128 -12.87 -12.27 4.56
N CYS A 129 -12.20 -11.18 4.99
CA CYS A 129 -12.77 -9.83 4.91
C CYS A 129 -13.07 -9.43 3.47
N LEU A 130 -12.18 -9.74 2.53
CA LEU A 130 -12.33 -9.39 1.13
C LEU A 130 -13.37 -10.30 0.45
N GLU A 131 -13.27 -11.62 0.65
CA GLU A 131 -14.14 -12.61 0.02
C GLU A 131 -15.56 -12.59 0.59
N GLU A 132 -15.69 -12.88 1.89
CA GLU A 132 -16.98 -13.00 2.56
C GLU A 132 -17.57 -11.62 2.89
N GLY A 133 -16.73 -10.71 3.36
CA GLY A 133 -17.18 -9.38 3.81
C GLY A 133 -17.52 -8.44 2.66
N ALA A 134 -16.66 -8.38 1.64
CA ALA A 134 -16.81 -7.46 0.50
C ALA A 134 -17.25 -8.15 -0.80
N GLY A 135 -17.52 -9.47 -0.78
CA GLY A 135 -18.01 -10.21 -1.94
C GLY A 135 -16.98 -10.33 -3.07
N MET A 136 -15.68 -10.28 -2.75
CA MET A 136 -14.59 -10.34 -3.73
C MET A 136 -14.30 -11.81 -4.10
N SER A 137 -14.68 -12.22 -5.32
CA SER A 137 -14.63 -13.63 -5.75
C SER A 137 -13.22 -14.22 -5.83
N ASP A 138 -12.20 -13.39 -6.01
CA ASP A 138 -10.79 -13.79 -6.06
C ASP A 138 -9.91 -12.69 -5.45
N PRO A 139 -9.77 -12.67 -4.11
CA PRO A 139 -9.05 -11.63 -3.40
C PRO A 139 -7.56 -11.56 -3.77
N LEU A 140 -6.92 -12.70 -3.96
CA LEU A 140 -5.48 -12.76 -4.20
C LEU A 140 -5.10 -12.11 -5.53
N SER A 141 -5.94 -12.18 -6.56
CA SER A 141 -5.68 -11.47 -7.81
C SER A 141 -5.93 -9.95 -7.74
N ARG A 142 -6.56 -9.45 -6.66
CA ARG A 142 -6.74 -8.02 -6.41
C ARG A 142 -5.63 -7.42 -5.54
N LEU A 143 -4.84 -8.24 -4.86
CA LEU A 143 -3.72 -7.83 -4.02
C LEU A 143 -2.38 -7.88 -4.80
N PRO A 144 -1.32 -7.20 -4.32
CA PRO A 144 0.02 -7.42 -4.83
C PRO A 144 0.41 -8.90 -4.78
N SER A 145 0.71 -9.46 -5.94
CA SER A 145 1.05 -10.88 -6.13
C SER A 145 2.44 -11.23 -5.60
N ARG A 146 3.33 -10.24 -5.51
CA ARG A 146 4.66 -10.36 -4.92
C ARG A 146 4.89 -9.21 -3.95
N VAL A 147 5.18 -9.53 -2.69
CA VAL A 147 5.57 -8.57 -1.66
C VAL A 147 7.02 -8.86 -1.25
N VAL A 148 7.91 -7.90 -1.43
CA VAL A 148 9.36 -8.04 -1.21
C VAL A 148 9.86 -7.22 -0.03
N SER A 149 11.11 -7.45 0.37
CA SER A 149 11.80 -6.52 1.25
C SER A 149 12.04 -5.17 0.55
N PRO A 150 11.88 -4.04 1.25
CA PRO A 150 12.48 -2.77 0.85
C PRO A 150 13.96 -2.96 0.48
N GLY A 151 14.35 -2.53 -0.71
CA GLY A 151 15.70 -2.72 -1.24
C GLY A 151 15.96 -4.07 -1.95
N GLU A 152 15.03 -5.03 -1.93
CA GLU A 152 15.17 -6.30 -2.66
C GLU A 152 14.89 -6.11 -4.16
N PRO A 153 15.67 -6.72 -5.08
CA PRO A 153 15.42 -6.64 -6.51
C PRO A 153 14.00 -7.04 -6.94
N ILE A 154 13.36 -6.18 -7.73
CA ILE A 154 12.06 -6.41 -8.38
C ILE A 154 12.24 -6.73 -9.87
N GLY A 155 13.07 -5.99 -10.58
CA GLY A 155 13.30 -6.18 -12.01
C GLY A 155 14.23 -5.14 -12.61
N SER A 156 14.59 -5.27 -13.87
CA SER A 156 15.48 -4.32 -14.56
C SER A 156 14.72 -3.15 -15.18
N LEU A 157 15.39 -2.00 -15.28
CA LEU A 157 14.83 -0.85 -15.96
C LEU A 157 14.60 -1.16 -17.44
N HIS A 158 13.44 -0.79 -17.97
CA HIS A 158 13.14 -1.04 -19.38
C HIS A 158 14.19 -0.36 -20.28
N PRO A 159 14.75 -1.03 -21.30
CA PRO A 159 15.86 -0.52 -22.12
C PRO A 159 15.61 0.87 -22.71
N ARG A 160 14.35 1.19 -23.08
CA ARG A 160 14.00 2.55 -23.52
C ARG A 160 14.40 3.63 -22.51
N TYR A 161 14.16 3.38 -21.22
CA TYR A 161 14.42 4.37 -20.17
C TYR A 161 15.91 4.43 -19.87
N CYS A 162 16.63 3.31 -20.03
CA CYS A 162 18.09 3.30 -20.03
C CYS A 162 18.64 4.25 -21.09
N ALA A 163 18.19 4.10 -22.34
CA ALA A 163 18.58 5.00 -23.44
C ALA A 163 18.12 6.45 -23.23
N GLN A 164 16.89 6.66 -22.73
CA GLN A 164 16.32 7.99 -22.52
C GLN A 164 17.05 8.78 -21.42
N TYR A 165 17.42 8.12 -20.32
CA TYR A 165 18.02 8.77 -19.15
C TYR A 165 19.54 8.56 -19.04
N GLY A 166 20.16 7.85 -19.98
CA GLY A 166 21.61 7.61 -20.00
C GLY A 166 22.10 6.73 -18.85
N VAL A 167 21.26 5.79 -18.36
CA VAL A 167 21.64 4.85 -17.30
C VAL A 167 21.97 3.47 -17.86
N PRO A 168 22.84 2.67 -17.21
CA PRO A 168 23.20 1.34 -17.68
C PRO A 168 22.00 0.39 -17.82
N GLU A 169 22.02 -0.51 -18.79
CA GLU A 169 21.00 -1.59 -18.92
C GLU A 169 21.04 -2.59 -17.75
N THR A 170 22.11 -2.56 -16.95
CA THR A 170 22.23 -3.29 -15.69
C THR A 170 21.53 -2.60 -14.52
N CYS A 171 20.84 -1.47 -14.75
CA CYS A 171 20.08 -0.77 -13.72
C CYS A 171 18.91 -1.64 -13.21
N VAL A 172 18.92 -1.91 -11.90
CA VAL A 172 17.91 -2.71 -11.21
C VAL A 172 16.98 -1.80 -10.42
N LEU A 173 15.68 -2.08 -10.48
CA LEU A 173 14.65 -1.53 -9.62
C LEU A 173 14.42 -2.49 -8.45
N VAL A 174 14.27 -1.93 -7.26
CA VAL A 174 14.15 -2.66 -6.00
C VAL A 174 12.81 -2.38 -5.31
N GLY A 175 12.48 -3.15 -4.28
CA GLY A 175 11.41 -2.88 -3.34
C GLY A 175 11.53 -1.46 -2.81
N GLY A 176 10.44 -0.71 -2.90
CA GLY A 176 10.40 0.66 -2.43
C GLY A 176 10.30 0.74 -0.91
N THR A 177 9.71 1.83 -0.45
CA THR A 177 9.27 2.00 0.92
C THR A 177 8.26 3.16 0.96
N THR A 178 7.80 3.55 2.14
CA THR A 178 7.05 4.79 2.36
C THR A 178 8.01 5.95 2.56
N ASP A 179 7.59 7.16 2.21
CA ASP A 179 8.32 8.41 2.41
C ASP A 179 8.82 8.58 3.85
N SER A 180 7.96 8.27 4.83
CA SER A 180 8.26 8.37 6.24
C SER A 180 9.37 7.38 6.65
N ASN A 181 9.40 6.17 6.08
CA ASN A 181 10.46 5.19 6.36
C ASN A 181 11.76 5.54 5.61
N ALA A 182 11.68 6.04 4.37
CA ALA A 182 12.83 6.62 3.66
C ALA A 182 13.51 7.74 4.47
N ALA A 183 12.71 8.66 5.04
CA ALA A 183 13.21 9.72 5.91
C ALA A 183 13.88 9.18 7.18
N PHE A 184 13.35 8.09 7.75
CA PHE A 184 13.99 7.41 8.88
C PHE A 184 15.37 6.86 8.49
N PHE A 185 15.47 6.13 7.37
CA PHE A 185 16.75 5.59 6.90
C PHE A 185 17.78 6.71 6.65
N ALA A 186 17.35 7.82 6.06
CA ALA A 186 18.21 8.97 5.83
C ALA A 186 18.72 9.60 7.13
N ALA A 187 17.85 9.80 8.13
CA ALA A 187 18.23 10.42 9.41
C ALA A 187 18.99 9.48 10.36
N ALA A 188 18.75 8.18 10.28
CA ALA A 188 19.49 7.18 11.05
C ALA A 188 20.95 7.05 10.57
N GLU A 189 21.27 7.43 9.33
CA GLU A 189 22.63 7.48 8.77
C GLU A 189 23.44 6.18 9.01
N GLY A 190 22.81 5.01 8.90
CA GLY A 190 23.52 3.74 9.11
C GLY A 190 23.54 3.22 10.54
N ARG A 191 22.99 3.95 11.52
CA ARG A 191 22.89 3.52 12.93
C ARG A 191 21.73 2.53 13.10
N TRP A 192 22.00 1.25 12.87
CA TRP A 192 20.99 0.18 12.85
C TRP A 192 20.85 -0.56 14.19
N GLU A 193 21.36 -0.01 15.29
CA GLU A 193 21.24 -0.63 16.60
C GLU A 193 19.80 -0.54 17.13
N LYS A 194 19.38 -1.58 17.87
CA LYS A 194 18.14 -1.54 18.64
C LYS A 194 18.21 -0.37 19.63
N GLY A 195 17.14 0.41 19.71
CA GLY A 195 17.07 1.64 20.49
C GLY A 195 17.44 2.91 19.71
N THR A 196 18.02 2.79 18.50
CA THR A 196 18.20 3.97 17.66
C THR A 196 16.85 4.59 17.33
N ALA A 197 16.72 5.87 17.63
CA ALA A 197 15.49 6.63 17.44
C ALA A 197 15.74 7.91 16.63
N VAL A 198 14.75 8.27 15.82
CA VAL A 198 14.68 9.54 15.10
C VAL A 198 13.44 10.27 15.58
N THR A 199 13.63 11.51 16.03
CA THR A 199 12.54 12.42 16.39
C THR A 199 12.41 13.50 15.32
N SER A 200 11.26 13.57 14.67
CA SER A 200 10.94 14.63 13.72
C SER A 200 10.17 15.74 14.44
N LEU A 201 10.79 16.91 14.55
CA LEU A 201 10.21 18.13 15.15
C LEU A 201 9.57 19.00 14.06
N GLY A 202 8.50 18.50 13.44
CA GLY A 202 7.74 19.23 12.44
C GLY A 202 6.54 19.98 13.03
N SER A 203 5.55 20.30 12.21
CA SER A 203 4.24 20.82 12.67
C SER A 203 3.55 19.88 13.66
N THR A 204 3.91 18.59 13.62
CA THR A 204 3.58 17.59 14.64
C THR A 204 4.86 16.87 15.05
N LEU A 205 4.89 16.37 16.30
CA LEU A 205 5.96 15.53 16.81
C LEU A 205 5.75 14.09 16.34
N ALA A 206 6.76 13.51 15.69
CA ALA A 206 6.78 12.08 15.36
C ALA A 206 8.06 11.43 15.88
N ILE A 207 7.94 10.25 16.48
CA ILE A 207 9.05 9.46 17.00
C ILE A 207 9.04 8.11 16.30
N LYS A 208 10.22 7.67 15.83
CA LYS A 208 10.44 6.33 15.31
C LYS A 208 11.64 5.72 16.01
N MET A 209 11.56 4.45 16.36
CA MET A 209 12.62 3.74 17.07
C MET A 209 12.76 2.33 16.52
N LEU A 210 13.99 1.90 16.31
CA LEU A 210 14.30 0.49 16.02
C LEU A 210 14.10 -0.33 17.29
N SER A 211 13.22 -1.31 17.21
CA SER A 211 12.83 -2.17 18.33
C SER A 211 13.25 -3.61 18.07
N GLY A 212 13.58 -4.34 19.14
CA GLY A 212 13.75 -5.79 19.09
C GLY A 212 12.43 -6.57 19.13
N GLY A 213 11.31 -5.91 19.38
CA GLY A 213 9.98 -6.51 19.46
C GLY A 213 8.96 -5.76 18.61
N TYR A 214 7.98 -6.50 18.10
CA TYR A 214 6.84 -5.96 17.38
C TYR A 214 5.84 -5.33 18.37
N VAL A 215 5.42 -4.10 18.09
CA VAL A 215 4.41 -3.38 18.87
C VAL A 215 3.35 -2.83 17.93
N GLU A 216 2.09 -3.06 18.26
CA GLU A 216 0.94 -2.54 17.53
C GLU A 216 -0.19 -2.18 18.51
N ASP A 217 -0.70 -0.96 18.35
CA ASP A 217 -1.82 -0.40 19.08
C ASP A 217 -2.43 0.76 18.27
N ALA A 218 -3.40 0.42 17.41
CA ALA A 218 -4.08 1.40 16.56
C ALA A 218 -4.87 2.46 17.35
N GLU A 219 -5.33 2.18 18.59
CA GLU A 219 -6.01 3.17 19.43
C GLU A 219 -5.07 4.31 19.83
N ARG A 220 -3.78 3.98 20.02
CA ARG A 220 -2.72 4.94 20.38
C ARG A 220 -1.92 5.43 19.17
N GLY A 221 -2.25 4.95 17.96
CA GLY A 221 -1.52 5.26 16.74
C GLY A 221 -0.09 4.70 16.72
N VAL A 222 0.20 3.67 17.52
CA VAL A 222 1.51 3.02 17.60
C VAL A 222 1.50 1.77 16.73
N TYR A 223 2.48 1.60 15.85
CA TYR A 223 2.57 0.42 15.00
C TYR A 223 4.01 0.20 14.56
N SER A 224 4.32 -1.05 14.21
CA SER A 224 5.65 -1.47 13.80
C SER A 224 5.66 -1.81 12.31
N HIS A 225 6.59 -1.18 11.58
CA HIS A 225 7.05 -1.68 10.29
C HIS A 225 8.17 -2.70 10.52
N ARG A 226 8.29 -3.71 9.64
CA ARG A 226 9.44 -4.62 9.64
C ARG A 226 10.64 -3.93 9.01
N PHE A 227 11.72 -3.83 9.78
CA PHE A 227 13.01 -3.35 9.26
C PHE A 227 13.63 -4.38 8.30
N PRO A 228 14.17 -3.96 7.14
CA PRO A 228 14.85 -4.83 6.16
C PRO A 228 16.06 -5.58 6.67
#